data_AF-A5GP40-F1
#
_entry.id   AF-A5GP40-F1
#
_cell.length_a   1.000
_cell.length_b   1.000
_cell.length_c   1.000
_cell.angle_alpha   90.00
_cell.angle_beta   90.00
_cell.angle_gamma   90.00
#
_symmetry.space_group_name_H-M   'P 1'
#
loop_
_entity.id
_entity.type
_entity.pdbx_description
1 polymer ?
#
loop_
_entity_poly.entity_id
_entity_poly.type
_entity_poly.pdbx_seq_one_letter_code
_entity_poly.pdbx_strand_id
1 'polypeptide(L)'
;MTGCSGGELLHRFTFSPEAIEAQQTNLSLRKGERLQFWNSLDVSYQKGTKLTFKIGLKPGNSKEESTVICDALNPSLTIMSSTVERNSSITKSWKQARMNCSFGPLSETQTISITALPAASGPVQVKRLILDVKR
;
A
#
# COMPACT_ATOMS: atom_id res chain seq x y z
N MET A 1 14.23 -17.61 -8.56
CA MET A 1 15.00 -16.43 -8.12
C MET A 1 14.03 -15.39 -7.58
N THR A 2 13.81 -15.37 -6.27
CA THR A 2 13.07 -14.31 -5.59
C THR A 2 13.94 -13.05 -5.62
N GLY A 3 13.68 -12.17 -6.59
CA GLY A 3 14.41 -10.93 -6.75
C GLY A 3 14.33 -10.06 -5.48
N CYS A 4 15.31 -9.18 -5.31
CA CYS A 4 15.47 -8.26 -4.17
C CYS A 4 14.24 -7.37 -3.83
N SER A 5 13.15 -7.49 -4.59
CA SER A 5 11.89 -6.75 -4.49
C SER A 5 10.77 -7.46 -3.71
N GLY A 6 11.04 -8.62 -3.11
CA GLY A 6 10.19 -9.23 -2.08
C GLY A 6 8.81 -9.73 -2.54
N GLY A 7 8.75 -10.38 -3.71
CA GLY A 7 7.56 -11.08 -4.21
C GLY A 7 7.24 -10.79 -5.68
N GLU A 8 6.28 -11.54 -6.23
CA GLU A 8 5.70 -11.32 -7.56
C GLU A 8 4.72 -10.14 -7.49
N LEU A 9 4.80 -9.20 -8.43
CA LEU A 9 3.83 -8.11 -8.54
C LEU A 9 2.53 -8.60 -9.16
N LEU A 10 1.43 -8.51 -8.42
CA LEU A 10 0.10 -8.87 -8.90
C LEU A 10 -0.66 -7.68 -9.47
N HIS A 11 -0.55 -6.53 -8.80
CA HIS A 11 -1.23 -5.31 -9.23
C HIS A 11 -0.53 -4.06 -8.71
N ARG A 12 -0.70 -2.96 -9.44
CA ARG A 12 -0.20 -1.64 -9.07
C ARG A 12 -1.34 -0.62 -9.15
N PHE A 13 -1.67 -0.02 -8.01
CA PHE A 13 -2.50 1.18 -7.95
C PHE A 13 -1.61 2.42 -7.98
N THR A 14 -1.97 3.39 -8.81
CA THR A 14 -1.25 4.66 -8.91
C THR A 14 -2.22 5.79 -8.64
N PHE A 15 -2.00 6.54 -7.57
CA PHE A 15 -2.90 7.59 -7.13
C PHE A 15 -2.41 8.94 -7.62
N SER A 16 -3.29 9.68 -8.30
CA SER A 16 -2.98 11.04 -8.74
C SER A 16 -2.95 11.98 -7.52
N PRO A 17 -1.95 12.88 -7.42
CA PRO A 17 -1.93 13.93 -6.41
C PRO A 17 -3.13 14.87 -6.44
N GLU A 18 -3.75 15.04 -7.62
CA GLU A 18 -4.82 15.99 -7.89
C GLU A 18 -6.20 15.47 -7.47
N ALA A 19 -6.36 14.14 -7.45
CA ALA A 19 -7.59 13.45 -7.09
C ALA A 19 -7.26 12.09 -6.48
N ILE A 20 -7.20 12.04 -5.14
CA ILE A 20 -7.05 10.78 -4.41
C ILE A 20 -8.42 10.11 -4.29
N GLU A 21 -8.70 9.21 -5.22
CA GLU A 21 -9.91 8.40 -5.24
C GLU A 21 -9.62 6.93 -4.90
N ALA A 22 -10.65 6.22 -4.46
CA ALA A 22 -10.56 4.78 -4.25
C ALA A 22 -10.41 4.08 -5.61
N GLN A 23 -9.48 3.14 -5.69
CA GLN A 23 -9.27 2.30 -6.88
C GLN A 23 -9.54 0.85 -6.54
N GLN A 24 -10.02 0.08 -7.52
CA GLN A 24 -10.42 -1.31 -7.32
C GLN A 24 -9.79 -2.23 -8.37
N THR A 25 -9.49 -3.47 -7.98
CA THR A 25 -9.05 -4.54 -8.86
C THR A 25 -9.57 -5.89 -8.37
N ASN A 26 -9.51 -6.92 -9.22
CA ASN A 26 -9.82 -8.29 -8.84
C ASN A 26 -8.58 -9.16 -9.05
N LEU A 27 -8.20 -9.93 -8.03
CA LEU A 27 -7.06 -10.84 -8.09
C LEU A 27 -7.49 -12.26 -7.76
N SER A 28 -7.10 -13.22 -8.60
CA SER A 28 -7.23 -14.64 -8.29
C SER A 28 -6.03 -15.10 -7.48
N LEU A 29 -6.29 -15.60 -6.27
CA LEU A 29 -5.29 -16.06 -5.33
C LEU A 29 -5.51 -17.53 -5.00
N ARG A 30 -4.42 -18.28 -4.89
CA ARG A 30 -4.44 -19.71 -4.59
C ARG A 30 -4.50 -19.94 -3.09
N LYS A 31 -5.02 -21.11 -2.69
CA LYS A 31 -4.92 -21.61 -1.31
C LYS A 31 -3.47 -21.49 -0.80
N GLY A 32 -3.31 -20.93 0.39
CA GLY A 32 -2.02 -20.71 1.04
C GLY A 32 -1.28 -19.43 0.62
N GLU A 33 -1.71 -18.73 -0.44
CA GLU A 33 -1.10 -17.46 -0.83
C GLU A 33 -1.44 -16.35 0.17
N ARG A 34 -0.48 -15.43 0.35
CA ARG A 34 -0.61 -14.25 1.20
C ARG A 34 -0.29 -13.01 0.36
N LEU A 35 -1.08 -11.96 0.54
CA LEU A 35 -0.79 -10.65 -0.04
C LEU A 35 0.13 -9.84 0.87
N GLN A 36 1.15 -9.25 0.27
CA GLN A 36 2.00 -8.23 0.88
C GLN A 36 1.77 -6.90 0.20
N PHE A 37 1.74 -5.84 1.00
CA PHE A 37 1.50 -4.49 0.51
C PHE A 37 2.78 -3.68 0.55
N TRP A 38 3.14 -3.15 -0.61
CA TRP A 38 4.32 -2.32 -0.81
C TRP A 38 3.89 -0.96 -1.31
N ASN A 39 4.62 0.09 -0.97
CA ASN A 39 4.38 1.40 -1.53
C ASN A 39 5.62 2.01 -2.18
N SER A 40 5.38 2.86 -3.16
CA SER A 40 6.35 3.83 -3.65
C SER A 40 5.79 5.20 -3.32
N LEU A 41 6.58 6.05 -2.66
CA LEU A 41 6.14 7.42 -2.41
C LEU A 41 7.23 8.44 -2.64
N ASP A 42 6.76 9.65 -2.85
CA ASP A 42 7.52 10.89 -2.82
C ASP A 42 6.55 11.95 -2.29
N VAL A 43 6.65 12.27 -1.00
CA VAL A 43 5.68 13.08 -0.27
C VAL A 43 6.36 14.05 0.69
N SER A 44 5.74 15.21 0.87
CA SER A 44 6.10 16.20 1.89
C SER A 44 4.90 16.46 2.81
N TYR A 45 5.13 16.45 4.12
CA TYR A 45 4.08 16.52 5.13
C TYR A 45 4.57 17.16 6.44
N GLN A 46 3.65 17.60 7.29
CA GLN A 46 3.99 18.13 8.62
C GLN A 46 4.20 17.00 9.63
N LYS A 47 5.15 17.16 10.55
CA LYS A 47 5.43 16.22 11.64
C LYS A 47 4.14 15.89 12.41
N GLY A 48 3.92 14.60 12.66
CA GLY A 48 2.69 14.08 13.27
C GLY A 48 1.59 13.68 12.28
N THR A 49 1.71 14.03 10.99
CA THR A 49 0.79 13.54 9.95
C THR A 49 0.91 12.03 9.78
N LYS A 50 -0.22 11.34 9.73
CA LYS A 50 -0.32 9.93 9.33
C LYS A 50 -0.75 9.88 7.87
N LEU A 51 -0.13 9.01 7.09
CA LEU A 51 -0.58 8.63 5.76
C LEU A 51 -0.73 7.11 5.75
N THR A 52 -1.93 6.64 5.45
CA THR A 52 -2.25 5.21 5.45
C THR A 52 -2.91 4.80 4.13
N PHE A 53 -2.78 3.53 3.78
CA PHE A 53 -3.64 2.91 2.79
C PHE A 53 -4.70 2.10 3.52
N LYS A 54 -5.98 2.40 3.26
CA LYS A 54 -7.11 1.56 3.62
C LYS A 54 -7.35 0.60 2.47
N ILE A 55 -7.23 -0.70 2.75
CA ILE A 55 -7.33 -1.75 1.74
C ILE A 55 -8.50 -2.65 2.10
N GLY A 56 -9.61 -2.48 1.40
CA GLY A 56 -10.78 -3.35 1.47
C GLY A 56 -10.53 -4.62 0.65
N LEU A 57 -10.86 -5.78 1.22
CA LEU A 57 -10.63 -7.10 0.64
C LEU A 57 -11.93 -7.89 0.76
N LYS A 58 -12.58 -8.13 -0.39
CA LYS A 58 -13.83 -8.86 -0.46
C LYS A 58 -13.66 -10.12 -1.32
N PRO A 59 -13.67 -11.31 -0.70
CA PRO A 59 -13.75 -12.57 -1.44
C PRO A 59 -15.04 -12.60 -2.28
N GLY A 60 -14.95 -13.06 -3.53
CA GLY A 60 -16.08 -13.03 -4.48
C GLY A 60 -17.35 -13.73 -3.97
N ASN A 61 -17.21 -14.74 -3.10
CA ASN A 61 -18.32 -15.51 -2.55
C ASN A 61 -18.78 -15.02 -1.16
N SER A 62 -18.15 -13.98 -0.60
CA SER A 62 -18.43 -13.51 0.77
C SER A 62 -19.23 -12.21 0.79
N LYS A 63 -20.15 -12.12 1.75
CA LYS A 63 -20.78 -10.84 2.13
C LYS A 63 -19.89 -9.99 3.04
N GLU A 64 -18.87 -10.60 3.64
CA GLU A 64 -17.96 -9.94 4.57
C GLU A 64 -16.77 -9.34 3.82
N GLU A 65 -16.48 -8.07 4.12
CA GLU A 65 -15.32 -7.35 3.65
C GLU A 65 -14.33 -7.21 4.80
N SER A 66 -13.08 -7.62 4.57
CA SER A 66 -11.98 -7.36 5.50
C SER A 66 -11.30 -6.05 5.12
N THR A 67 -11.03 -5.19 6.10
CA THR A 67 -10.23 -3.97 5.85
C THR A 67 -8.88 -4.10 6.54
N VAL A 68 -7.81 -3.90 5.78
CA VAL A 68 -6.44 -3.79 6.28
C VAL A 68 -6.02 -2.33 6.19
N ILE A 69 -5.49 -1.78 7.29
CA ILE A 69 -4.96 -0.41 7.33
C ILE A 69 -3.45 -0.48 7.43
N CYS A 70 -2.77 0.07 6.43
CA CYS A 70 -1.32 0.04 6.31
C CYS A 70 -0.74 1.44 6.52
N ASP A 71 0.19 1.59 7.46
CA ASP A 71 0.98 2.82 7.60
C ASP A 71 1.96 2.95 6.43
N ALA A 72 1.76 3.98 5.61
CA ALA A 72 2.57 4.26 4.44
C ALA A 72 3.86 5.02 4.78
N LEU A 73 4.01 5.58 5.98
CA LEU A 73 5.18 6.37 6.39
C LEU A 73 6.14 5.58 7.30
N ASN A 74 5.70 4.44 7.83
CA ASN A 74 6.47 3.58 8.72
C ASN A 74 6.56 2.11 8.21
N PRO A 75 7.25 1.86 7.09
CA PRO A 75 7.43 0.52 6.52
C PRO A 75 8.46 -0.34 7.30
N SER A 76 8.41 -1.67 7.15
CA SER A 76 9.44 -2.59 7.69
C SER A 76 10.74 -2.57 6.90
N LEU A 77 10.69 -2.20 5.63
CA LEU A 77 11.81 -2.22 4.71
C LEU A 77 11.66 -1.09 3.71
N THR A 78 12.75 -0.39 3.39
CA THR A 78 12.78 0.62 2.33
C THR A 78 13.94 0.35 1.37
N ILE A 79 13.73 0.68 0.10
CA ILE A 79 14.71 0.52 -0.99
C ILE A 79 14.81 1.84 -1.74
N MET A 80 16.05 2.31 -1.91
CA MET A 80 16.37 3.61 -2.52
C MET A 80 15.57 4.74 -1.84
N SER A 81 15.79 4.92 -0.54
CA SER A 81 15.05 5.86 0.30
C SER A 81 15.86 7.09 0.65
N SER A 82 15.15 8.21 0.84
CA SER A 82 15.67 9.48 1.33
C SER A 82 14.65 10.10 2.28
N THR A 83 15.12 10.66 3.38
CA THR A 83 14.30 11.46 4.31
C THR A 83 15.01 12.78 4.56
N VAL A 84 14.27 13.88 4.45
CA VAL A 84 14.75 15.23 4.77
C VAL A 84 13.76 15.86 5.75
N GLU A 85 14.24 16.26 6.92
CA GLU A 85 13.45 17.01 7.92
C GLU A 85 14.00 18.43 7.98
N ARG A 86 13.11 19.42 7.86
CA ARG A 86 13.42 20.85 8.05
C ARG A 86 12.31 21.48 8.88
N ASN A 87 12.66 21.99 10.05
CA ASN A 87 11.71 22.51 11.03
C ASN A 87 10.64 21.45 11.35
N SER A 88 9.37 21.73 11.03
CA SER A 88 8.23 20.81 11.19
C SER A 88 7.85 20.06 9.91
N SER A 89 8.54 20.32 8.78
CA SER A 89 8.25 19.69 7.49
C SER A 89 9.17 18.50 7.25
N ILE A 90 8.57 17.36 6.90
CA ILE A 90 9.28 16.12 6.56
C ILE A 90 9.00 15.79 5.11
N THR A 91 10.04 15.50 4.34
CA THR A 91 9.94 14.94 2.99
C THR A 91 10.51 13.53 2.99
N LYS A 92 9.70 12.57 2.56
CA LYS A 92 10.12 11.17 2.37
C LYS A 92 9.95 10.79 0.91
N SER A 93 10.97 10.15 0.37
CA SER A 93 10.90 9.53 -0.95
C SER A 93 11.52 8.14 -0.89
N TRP A 94 10.87 7.18 -1.52
CA TRP A 94 11.45 5.88 -1.76
C TRP A 94 10.92 5.28 -3.05
N LYS A 95 11.76 4.46 -3.69
CA LYS A 95 11.35 3.72 -4.89
C LYS A 95 10.41 2.58 -4.53
N GLN A 96 10.71 1.83 -3.46
CA GLN A 96 9.84 0.78 -2.92
C GLN A 96 10.03 0.65 -1.41
N ALA A 97 8.94 0.36 -0.70
CA ALA A 97 8.97 0.02 0.71
C ALA A 97 7.89 -1.02 1.05
N ARG A 98 8.22 -1.97 1.93
CA ARG A 98 7.28 -3.00 2.40
C ARG A 98 6.56 -2.49 3.64
N MET A 99 5.24 -2.40 3.59
CA MET A 99 4.46 -1.94 4.74
C MET A 99 4.31 -3.05 5.79
N ASN A 100 4.02 -2.65 7.02
CA ASN A 100 3.84 -3.56 8.17
C ASN A 100 2.41 -4.16 8.21
N CYS A 101 1.92 -4.62 7.07
CA CYS A 101 0.58 -5.15 6.91
C CYS A 101 0.55 -6.20 5.79
N SER A 102 -0.36 -7.15 5.90
CA SER A 102 -0.54 -8.23 4.91
C SER A 102 -1.95 -8.80 5.03
N PHE A 103 -2.35 -9.63 4.07
CA PHE A 103 -3.62 -10.34 4.12
C PHE A 103 -3.45 -11.82 3.73
N GLY A 104 -4.06 -12.71 4.51
CA GLY A 104 -3.93 -14.17 4.35
C GLY A 104 -2.96 -14.81 5.35
N PRO A 105 -2.69 -16.13 5.21
CA PRO A 105 -2.87 -16.93 4.01
C PRO A 105 -4.35 -17.28 3.75
N LEU A 106 -4.71 -17.51 2.49
CA LEU A 106 -6.07 -17.93 2.13
C LEU A 106 -6.30 -19.42 2.42
N SER A 107 -7.48 -19.75 2.94
CA SER A 107 -7.92 -21.12 3.17
C SER A 107 -8.22 -21.88 1.87
N GLU A 108 -8.65 -21.17 0.83
CA GLU A 108 -9.09 -21.72 -0.45
C GLU A 108 -8.69 -20.80 -1.61
N THR A 109 -8.66 -21.37 -2.83
CA THR A 109 -8.41 -20.61 -4.06
C THR A 109 -9.65 -19.79 -4.40
N GLN A 110 -9.51 -18.48 -4.52
CA GLN A 110 -10.63 -17.58 -4.77
C GLN A 110 -10.21 -16.27 -5.44
N THR A 111 -11.15 -15.62 -6.09
CA THR A 111 -10.99 -14.23 -6.56
C THR A 111 -11.35 -13.27 -5.43
N ILE A 112 -10.47 -12.30 -5.20
CA ILE A 112 -10.64 -11.25 -4.19
C ILE A 112 -10.71 -9.91 -4.90
N SER A 113 -11.80 -9.20 -4.65
CA SER A 113 -11.92 -7.78 -4.98
C SER A 113 -11.14 -6.98 -3.96
N ILE A 114 -10.20 -6.17 -4.43
CA ILE A 114 -9.36 -5.30 -3.61
C ILE A 114 -9.70 -3.87 -3.94
N THR A 115 -10.08 -3.10 -2.93
CA THR A 115 -10.27 -1.65 -3.02
C THR A 115 -9.18 -0.97 -2.20
N ALA A 116 -8.45 -0.03 -2.79
CA ALA A 116 -7.39 0.70 -2.12
C ALA A 116 -7.68 2.21 -2.12
N LEU A 117 -7.60 2.82 -0.95
CA LEU A 117 -7.78 4.25 -0.75
C LEU A 117 -6.69 4.81 0.17
N PRO A 118 -5.85 5.74 -0.29
CA PRO A 118 -4.95 6.48 0.57
C PRO A 118 -5.73 7.48 1.43
N ALA A 119 -5.34 7.63 2.69
CA ALA A 119 -5.92 8.59 3.62
C ALA A 119 -4.81 9.27 4.43
N ALA A 120 -4.86 10.60 4.50
CA ALA A 120 -3.96 11.40 5.31
C ALA A 120 -4.72 12.07 6.47
N SER A 121 -4.09 12.17 7.65
CA SER A 121 -4.68 12.86 8.81
C SER A 121 -4.46 14.38 8.78
N GLY A 122 -3.76 14.89 7.77
CA GLY A 122 -3.39 16.29 7.63
C GLY A 122 -2.87 16.58 6.22
N PRO A 123 -2.42 17.83 5.94
CA PRO A 123 -1.94 18.21 4.63
C PRO A 123 -0.72 17.40 4.19
N VAL A 124 -0.79 16.80 3.01
CA VAL A 124 0.30 16.06 2.38
C VAL A 124 0.42 16.54 0.94
N GLN A 125 1.62 16.97 0.55
CA GLN A 125 1.97 17.20 -0.84
C GLN A 125 2.47 15.89 -1.43
N VAL A 126 1.79 15.38 -2.43
CA VAL A 126 2.11 14.11 -3.08
C VAL A 126 2.73 14.38 -4.44
N LYS A 127 3.94 13.86 -4.68
CA LYS A 127 4.55 13.79 -6.02
C LYS A 127 4.42 12.40 -6.62
N ARG A 128 4.49 11.38 -5.77
CA ARG A 128 4.27 9.98 -6.14
C ARG A 128 3.59 9.26 -5.00
N LEU A 129 2.55 8.49 -5.30
CA LEU A 129 1.89 7.60 -4.36
C LEU A 129 1.36 6.38 -5.09
N ILE A 130 2.01 5.24 -4.84
CA ILE A 130 1.74 3.97 -5.51
C ILE A 130 1.59 2.91 -4.44
N LEU A 131 0.62 2.02 -4.63
CA LEU A 131 0.46 0.79 -3.87
C LEU A 131 0.66 -0.41 -4.80
N ASP A 132 1.68 -1.20 -4.51
CA ASP A 132 1.97 -2.48 -5.15
C ASP A 132 1.41 -3.61 -4.27
N VAL A 133 0.58 -4.46 -4.86
CA VAL A 133 0.09 -5.71 -4.25
C VAL A 133 0.96 -6.86 -4.75
N LYS A 134 1.58 -7.59 -3.83
CA LYS A 134 2.52 -8.69 -4.14
C LYS A 134 2.17 -9.98 -3.43
N ARG A 135 2.67 -11.12 -3.93
CA ARG A 135 2.67 -12.43 -3.24
C ARG A 135 4.05 -13.05 -3.16
#